data_AF-A0A939ABP0-F1
#
_entry.id   AF-A0A939ABP0-F1
#
_cell.length_a   1.000
_cell.length_b   1.000
_cell.length_c   1.000
_cell.angle_alpha   90.00
_cell.angle_beta   90.00
_cell.angle_gamma   90.00
#
_symmetry.space_group_name_H-M   'P 1'
#
loop_
_entity.id
_entity.type
_entity.pdbx_description
1 polymer ?
#
loop_
_entity_poly.entity_id
_entity_poly.type
_entity_poly.pdbx_seq_one_letter_code
_entity_poly.pdbx_strand_id
1 'polypeptide(L)'
;MRRGAGFGARGSGNHNCRVAVLLVLLLPTVASAAPPDSAACPKIIEVRILSVAGGQKSATEERKLVRSDQPVTLYALVRTKDTTYSDAPGRKPVPLPSANWPAACPLLLEWRKLEADVGSYDNSHSAPPAMIDYVETAWDKGWMVTADVHPTIMHDDFKGIPHGLGSMRYRLLVDAGGRSVATPGLECRESGALCRKIHLVAYRPDDTALGYIHELFNTPYIYGSKTIRGGHQSDLLVGSDCADFAVYGKRRQRGKSKFEYTYTGGLPRLASKRTPVTRGDDGTYLDRKGKTLTFGPGKEVRPGDLLNLPSGHVVVLYQDDGNGVLDDRDLVAHTLLREPEIVPLRSCRWPVHKADVLRLKE
;
A
#
# COMPACT_ATOMS: atom_id res chain seq x y z
N MET A 1 12.13 -23.80 51.58
CA MET A 1 13.60 -23.71 51.41
C MET A 1 13.89 -22.88 50.17
N ARG A 2 14.56 -21.73 50.33
CA ARG A 2 15.00 -20.82 49.26
C ARG A 2 16.38 -21.23 48.74
N ARG A 3 16.56 -21.28 47.41
CA ARG A 3 17.83 -21.07 46.68
C ARG A 3 17.42 -20.60 45.26
N GLY A 4 17.88 -19.52 44.66
CA GLY A 4 19.03 -18.64 44.93
C GLY A 4 20.14 -18.89 43.91
N ALA A 5 20.01 -18.35 42.70
CA ALA A 5 21.08 -18.17 41.71
C ALA A 5 20.69 -16.96 40.84
N GLY A 6 21.42 -15.86 40.70
CA GLY A 6 22.86 -15.65 40.85
C GLY A 6 23.48 -15.39 39.47
N PHE A 7 23.05 -14.33 38.78
CA PHE A 7 23.67 -13.91 37.50
C PHE A 7 24.63 -12.75 37.75
N GLY A 8 25.90 -13.02 37.45
CA GLY A 8 27.01 -12.11 37.62
C GLY A 8 27.10 -11.07 36.51
N ALA A 9 27.41 -9.84 36.91
CA ALA A 9 27.83 -8.74 36.05
C ALA A 9 29.34 -8.85 35.77
N ARG A 10 29.75 -8.78 34.49
CA ARG A 10 31.08 -8.44 33.94
C ARG A 10 30.89 -8.22 32.43
N GLY A 11 31.47 -7.23 31.75
CA GLY A 11 32.42 -6.22 32.15
C GLY A 11 32.37 -4.99 31.23
N SER A 12 32.93 -3.91 31.75
CA SER A 12 33.15 -2.62 31.10
C SER A 12 34.25 -2.71 30.05
N GLY A 13 33.89 -2.50 28.79
CA GLY A 13 34.83 -2.31 27.69
C GLY A 13 35.23 -0.84 27.59
N ASN A 14 36.52 -0.56 27.80
CA ASN A 14 37.15 0.75 27.58
C ASN A 14 36.97 1.21 26.12
N HIS A 15 36.29 2.33 25.92
CA HIS A 15 36.34 3.06 24.65
C HIS A 15 37.43 4.13 24.72
N ASN A 16 38.50 3.88 23.95
CA ASN A 16 39.57 4.83 23.67
C ASN A 16 38.99 6.07 22.98
N CYS A 17 38.98 7.18 23.70
CA CYS A 17 38.65 8.50 23.20
C CYS A 17 39.82 9.00 22.33
N ARG A 18 39.74 8.82 21.00
CA ARG A 18 40.67 9.44 20.06
C ARG A 18 40.21 10.88 19.82
N VAL A 19 40.95 11.83 20.39
CA VAL A 19 40.85 13.27 20.10
C VAL A 19 41.28 13.48 18.65
N ALA A 20 40.32 13.77 17.77
CA ALA A 20 40.59 14.24 16.43
C ALA A 20 40.98 15.73 16.49
N VAL A 21 42.22 16.04 16.12
CA VAL A 21 42.70 17.41 15.95
C VAL A 21 42.03 17.98 14.69
N LEU A 22 41.09 18.90 14.87
CA LEU A 22 40.41 19.61 13.79
C LEU A 22 41.35 20.70 13.27
N LEU A 23 42.01 20.44 12.14
CA LEU A 23 42.81 21.43 11.42
C LEU A 23 41.87 22.39 10.69
N VAL A 24 41.61 23.57 11.27
CA VAL A 24 40.82 24.63 10.64
C VAL A 24 41.70 25.35 9.62
N LEU A 25 41.60 24.95 8.35
CA LEU A 25 42.18 25.69 7.23
C LEU A 25 41.35 26.97 7.00
N LEU A 26 41.91 28.11 7.41
CA LEU A 26 41.41 29.45 7.08
C LEU A 26 41.59 29.69 5.57
N LEU A 27 40.57 29.35 4.78
CA LEU A 27 40.50 29.76 3.38
C LEU A 27 40.15 31.24 3.28
N PRO A 28 40.78 32.01 2.37
CA PRO A 28 40.46 33.41 2.15
C PRO A 28 38.99 33.55 1.75
N THR A 29 38.28 34.44 2.43
CA THR A 29 36.90 34.85 2.09
C THR A 29 36.92 35.49 0.71
N VAL A 30 36.63 34.70 -0.32
CA VAL A 30 36.31 35.22 -1.65
C VAL A 30 35.02 36.00 -1.49
N ALA A 31 35.09 37.33 -1.64
CA ALA A 31 33.92 38.18 -1.68
C ALA A 31 33.05 37.75 -2.87
N SER A 32 32.02 36.95 -2.60
CA SER A 32 31.02 36.58 -3.58
C SER A 32 30.30 37.86 -3.98
N ALA A 33 30.57 38.36 -5.18
CA ALA A 33 29.77 39.42 -5.78
C ALA A 33 28.30 39.02 -5.64
N ALA A 34 27.48 39.93 -5.10
CA ALA A 34 26.04 39.71 -5.00
C ALA A 34 25.54 39.38 -6.43
N PRO A 35 24.88 38.23 -6.63
CA PRO A 35 24.40 37.88 -7.95
C PRO A 35 23.50 39.02 -8.46
N PRO A 36 23.60 39.39 -9.76
CA PRO A 36 22.81 40.47 -10.34
C PRO A 36 21.35 40.29 -9.98
N ASP A 37 20.68 41.38 -9.58
CA ASP A 37 19.29 41.43 -9.10
C ASP A 37 18.45 40.33 -9.73
N SER A 38 18.36 39.21 -9.01
CA SER A 38 17.64 38.06 -9.50
C SER A 38 16.19 38.50 -9.61
N ALA A 39 15.63 38.46 -10.82
CA ALA A 39 14.20 38.63 -10.99
C ALA A 39 13.53 37.73 -9.95
N ALA A 40 12.87 38.37 -8.97
CA ALA A 40 12.55 37.70 -7.72
C ALA A 40 11.76 36.43 -8.03
N CYS A 41 12.29 35.29 -7.56
CA CYS A 41 11.65 33.99 -7.72
C CYS A 41 10.13 34.09 -7.47
N PRO A 42 9.27 33.64 -8.40
CA PRO A 42 7.83 33.69 -8.20
C PRO A 42 7.46 33.04 -6.87
N LYS A 43 6.72 33.77 -6.02
CA LYS A 43 6.32 33.23 -4.71
C LYS A 43 5.32 32.10 -4.89
N ILE A 44 5.76 30.87 -4.60
CA ILE A 44 4.90 29.69 -4.60
C ILE A 44 3.91 29.81 -3.43
N ILE A 45 2.62 29.72 -3.75
CA ILE A 45 1.52 29.77 -2.78
C ILE A 45 0.86 28.41 -2.55
N GLU A 46 0.94 27.51 -3.53
CA GLU A 46 0.29 26.21 -3.46
C GLU A 46 0.92 25.22 -4.44
N VAL A 47 0.96 23.96 -4.04
CA VAL A 47 1.39 22.83 -4.87
C VAL A 47 0.30 21.77 -4.82
N ARG A 48 0.04 21.11 -5.95
CA ARG A 48 -0.88 19.97 -6.06
C ARG A 48 -0.29 18.87 -6.93
N ILE A 49 -0.77 17.65 -6.71
CA ILE A 49 -0.53 16.50 -7.59
C ILE A 49 -1.76 16.29 -8.46
N LEU A 50 -1.55 16.19 -9.77
CA LEU A 50 -2.54 15.74 -10.73
C LEU A 50 -2.11 14.41 -11.31
N SER A 51 -3.06 13.61 -11.79
CA SER A 51 -2.72 12.39 -12.50
C SER A 51 -3.67 12.05 -13.62
N VAL A 52 -3.13 11.35 -14.60
CA VAL A 52 -3.85 10.83 -15.77
C VAL A 52 -3.54 9.35 -15.91
N ALA A 53 -4.57 8.52 -16.08
CA ALA A 53 -4.40 7.12 -16.45
C ALA A 53 -4.39 6.98 -17.98
N GLY A 54 -3.73 5.93 -18.50
CA GLY A 54 -3.70 5.62 -19.93
C GLY A 54 -5.08 5.76 -20.61
N GLY A 55 -5.14 6.60 -21.65
CA GLY A 55 -6.37 6.88 -22.41
C GLY A 55 -7.24 8.03 -21.89
N GLN A 56 -6.99 8.57 -20.70
CA GLN A 56 -7.69 9.77 -20.20
C GLN A 56 -7.12 11.05 -20.85
N LYS A 57 -7.98 12.01 -21.18
CA LYS A 57 -7.60 13.27 -21.86
C LYS A 57 -7.20 14.39 -20.90
N SER A 58 -7.58 14.30 -19.63
CA SER A 58 -7.39 15.35 -18.64
C SER A 58 -6.85 14.78 -17.34
N ALA A 59 -5.85 15.43 -16.78
CA ALA A 59 -5.35 15.08 -15.45
C ALA A 59 -6.26 15.64 -14.35
N THR A 60 -6.45 14.88 -13.27
CA THR A 60 -7.31 15.25 -12.14
C THR A 60 -6.61 15.02 -10.80
N GLU A 61 -7.14 15.62 -9.72
CA GLU A 61 -6.65 15.39 -8.34
C GLU A 61 -7.22 14.08 -7.73
N GLU A 62 -8.11 13.40 -8.45
CA GLU A 62 -8.76 12.18 -7.99
C GLU A 62 -7.78 11.03 -7.92
N ARG A 63 -7.98 10.15 -6.92
CA ARG A 63 -7.26 8.88 -6.82
C ARG A 63 -7.45 8.04 -8.10
N LYS A 64 -6.43 7.28 -8.47
CA LYS A 64 -6.46 6.38 -9.63
C LYS A 64 -6.49 4.94 -9.18
N LEU A 65 -7.54 4.20 -9.58
CA LEU A 65 -7.69 2.77 -9.34
C LEU A 65 -7.75 2.08 -10.70
N VAL A 66 -6.60 1.63 -11.19
CA VAL A 66 -6.41 1.27 -12.60
C VAL A 66 -5.87 -0.16 -12.74
N ARG A 67 -5.97 -0.70 -13.95
CA ARG A 67 -5.29 -1.95 -14.26
C ARG A 67 -3.79 -1.71 -14.51
N SER A 68 -2.98 -2.74 -14.33
CA SER A 68 -1.52 -2.69 -14.52
C SER A 68 -1.10 -2.39 -15.97
N ASP A 69 -1.99 -2.62 -16.95
CA ASP A 69 -1.79 -2.23 -18.36
C ASP A 69 -2.11 -0.75 -18.64
N GLN A 70 -2.53 0.01 -17.63
CA GLN A 70 -2.90 1.43 -17.75
C GLN A 70 -1.94 2.30 -16.94
N PRO A 71 -0.79 2.72 -17.51
CA PRO A 71 0.17 3.55 -16.78
C PRO A 71 -0.48 4.84 -16.28
N VAL A 72 -0.09 5.27 -15.09
CA VAL A 72 -0.52 6.54 -14.49
C VAL A 72 0.65 7.51 -14.49
N THR A 73 0.48 8.68 -15.12
CA THR A 73 1.44 9.77 -15.01
C THR A 73 0.97 10.77 -13.96
N LEU A 74 1.85 11.09 -13.02
CA LEU A 74 1.67 12.15 -12.04
C LEU A 74 2.30 13.44 -12.57
N TYR A 75 1.64 14.56 -12.31
CA TYR A 75 2.09 15.89 -12.71
C TYR A 75 2.12 16.83 -11.50
N ALA A 76 3.17 17.61 -11.41
CA ALA A 76 3.25 18.73 -10.51
C ALA A 76 2.40 19.89 -11.04
N LEU A 77 1.60 20.49 -10.17
CA LEU A 77 0.99 21.79 -10.39
C LEU A 77 1.51 22.76 -9.34
N VAL A 78 2.16 23.83 -9.80
CA VAL A 78 2.73 24.87 -8.95
C VAL A 78 1.99 26.16 -9.20
N ARG A 79 1.30 26.67 -8.17
CA ARG A 79 0.56 27.94 -8.26
C ARG A 79 1.37 29.05 -7.58
N THR A 80 1.47 30.18 -8.27
CA THR A 80 1.99 31.44 -7.74
C THR A 80 0.83 32.43 -7.59
N LYS A 81 1.12 33.66 -7.16
CA LYS A 81 0.08 34.71 -7.09
C LYS A 81 -0.52 35.01 -8.47
N ASP A 82 0.31 34.99 -9.51
CA ASP A 82 -0.04 35.54 -10.82
C ASP A 82 -0.38 34.46 -11.85
N THR A 83 0.07 33.23 -11.65
CA THR A 83 -0.11 32.16 -12.64
C THR A 83 -0.02 30.76 -12.02
N THR A 84 -0.27 29.74 -12.84
CA THR A 84 -0.13 28.33 -12.50
C THR A 84 0.75 27.65 -13.55
N TYR A 85 1.71 26.85 -13.11
CA TYR A 85 2.63 26.10 -13.95
C TYR A 85 2.35 24.60 -13.83
N SER A 86 2.23 23.91 -14.96
CA SER A 86 2.08 22.45 -15.01
C SER A 86 2.16 21.94 -16.44
N ASP A 87 2.65 20.72 -16.63
CA ASP A 87 2.57 19.99 -17.91
C ASP A 87 1.34 19.08 -17.99
N ALA A 88 0.45 19.17 -17.00
CA ALA A 88 -0.73 18.33 -16.93
C ALA A 88 -1.72 18.63 -18.07
N PRO A 89 -2.19 17.61 -18.82
CA PRO A 89 -3.11 17.82 -19.94
C PRO A 89 -4.52 18.21 -19.48
N GLY A 90 -5.22 18.95 -20.35
CA GLY A 90 -6.69 19.06 -20.33
C GLY A 90 -7.30 19.83 -19.15
N ARG A 91 -6.55 20.74 -18.51
CA ARG A 91 -7.04 21.58 -17.39
C ARG A 91 -7.49 22.97 -17.86
N LYS A 92 -8.52 23.52 -17.20
CA LYS A 92 -8.97 24.92 -17.39
C LYS A 92 -8.95 25.68 -16.04
N PRO A 93 -8.42 26.92 -15.98
CA PRO A 93 -7.60 27.56 -17.02
C PRO A 93 -6.34 26.72 -17.31
N VAL A 94 -5.87 26.78 -18.56
CA VAL A 94 -4.70 26.01 -19.01
C VAL A 94 -3.48 26.56 -18.27
N PRO A 95 -2.77 25.74 -17.47
CA PRO A 95 -1.52 26.15 -16.84
C PRO A 95 -0.49 26.57 -17.89
N LEU A 96 0.44 27.46 -17.53
CA LEU A 96 1.63 27.65 -18.32
C LEU A 96 2.46 26.36 -18.30
N PRO A 97 3.04 25.93 -19.43
CA PRO A 97 3.98 24.82 -19.47
C PRO A 97 5.13 25.03 -18.47
N SER A 98 5.67 23.94 -17.92
CA SER A 98 6.79 23.99 -16.97
C SER A 98 8.02 24.68 -17.54
N ALA A 99 8.24 24.58 -18.85
CA ALA A 99 9.30 25.25 -19.59
C ALA A 99 9.26 26.79 -19.48
N ASN A 100 8.11 27.35 -19.10
CA ASN A 100 7.95 28.80 -18.88
C ASN A 100 8.29 29.21 -17.43
N TRP A 101 8.69 28.28 -16.56
CA TRP A 101 9.21 28.64 -15.24
C TRP A 101 10.50 29.47 -15.38
N PRO A 102 10.69 30.57 -14.63
CA PRO A 102 11.83 31.45 -14.83
C PRO A 102 13.18 30.73 -14.66
N ALA A 103 14.01 30.72 -15.70
CA ALA A 103 15.32 30.06 -15.67
C ALA A 103 16.27 30.60 -14.59
N ALA A 104 16.14 31.89 -14.25
CA ALA A 104 16.89 32.53 -13.15
C ALA A 104 16.46 32.06 -11.75
N CYS A 105 15.37 31.29 -11.65
CA CYS A 105 14.86 30.75 -10.41
C CYS A 105 14.84 29.21 -10.48
N PRO A 106 15.92 28.52 -10.10
CA PRO A 106 15.92 27.05 -10.08
C PRO A 106 14.77 26.51 -9.22
N LEU A 107 14.06 25.52 -9.78
CA LEU A 107 12.95 24.83 -9.13
C LEU A 107 13.34 23.37 -8.92
N LEU A 108 13.36 22.94 -7.67
CA LEU A 108 13.55 21.53 -7.32
C LEU A 108 12.17 20.93 -7.01
N LEU A 109 11.84 19.84 -7.69
CA LEU A 109 10.63 19.06 -7.43
C LEU A 109 11.04 17.66 -6.98
N GLU A 110 10.63 17.26 -5.79
CA GLU A 110 10.92 15.94 -5.23
C GLU A 110 9.65 15.17 -4.91
N TRP A 111 9.51 13.99 -5.51
CA TRP A 111 8.43 13.06 -5.27
C TRP A 111 8.81 12.08 -4.16
N ARG A 112 7.90 11.87 -3.23
CA ARG A 112 8.04 10.95 -2.10
C ARG A 112 6.91 9.94 -2.10
N LYS A 113 7.23 8.71 -1.71
CA LYS A 113 6.26 7.66 -1.38
C LYS A 113 5.91 7.72 0.09
N LEU A 114 4.65 7.45 0.42
CA LEU A 114 4.15 7.35 1.79
C LEU A 114 3.67 5.93 2.03
N GLU A 115 4.43 5.22 2.85
CA GLU A 115 4.24 3.81 3.13
C GLU A 115 3.98 3.62 4.63
N ALA A 116 3.16 2.63 4.99
CA ALA A 116 2.98 2.28 6.40
C ALA A 116 4.32 1.78 6.95
N ASP A 117 4.70 2.23 8.15
CA ASP A 117 5.90 1.76 8.81
C ASP A 117 5.80 0.24 9.05
N VAL A 118 6.93 -0.47 8.92
CA VAL A 118 6.98 -1.94 9.05
C VAL A 118 6.40 -2.39 10.40
N GLY A 119 6.60 -1.62 11.47
CA GLY A 119 6.05 -1.92 12.80
C GLY A 119 4.52 -1.76 12.89
N SER A 120 3.88 -1.07 11.94
CA SER A 120 2.43 -0.86 11.92
C SER A 120 1.64 -1.97 11.20
N TYR A 121 2.33 -2.96 10.62
CA TYR A 121 1.71 -4.11 9.95
C TYR A 121 1.19 -5.17 10.92
N ASP A 122 1.59 -5.14 12.19
CA ASP A 122 0.92 -5.86 13.27
C ASP A 122 0.35 -4.86 14.28
N ASN A 123 -0.96 -4.63 14.18
CA ASN A 123 -1.69 -3.79 15.12
C ASN A 123 -2.70 -4.58 15.95
N SER A 124 -2.50 -5.89 16.12
CA SER A 124 -3.33 -6.73 16.99
C SER A 124 -3.37 -6.27 18.45
N HIS A 125 -2.40 -5.45 18.85
CA HIS A 125 -2.29 -4.86 20.18
C HIS A 125 -2.99 -3.49 20.31
N SER A 126 -3.50 -2.92 19.22
CA SER A 126 -4.13 -1.59 19.21
C SER A 126 -5.65 -1.67 19.15
N ALA A 127 -6.33 -0.86 19.95
CA ALA A 127 -7.79 -0.73 19.88
C ALA A 127 -8.21 -0.05 18.56
N PRO A 128 -9.26 -0.53 17.86
CA PRO A 128 -9.72 0.11 16.62
C PRO A 128 -10.25 1.55 16.83
N PRO A 129 -9.98 2.51 15.94
CA PRO A 129 -9.17 2.34 14.73
C PRO A 129 -7.69 2.30 15.11
N ALA A 130 -6.98 1.29 14.60
CA ALA A 130 -5.55 1.20 14.83
C ALA A 130 -4.87 2.48 14.31
N MET A 131 -3.96 3.02 15.11
CA MET A 131 -3.06 4.08 14.67
C MET A 131 -1.99 3.44 13.78
N ILE A 132 -1.91 3.89 12.54
CA ILE A 132 -0.89 3.43 11.59
C ILE A 132 0.14 4.54 11.49
N ASP A 133 1.38 4.20 11.78
CA ASP A 133 2.50 5.06 11.46
C ASP A 133 2.94 4.86 10.02
N TYR A 134 3.47 5.94 9.45
CA TYR A 134 3.86 6.02 8.06
C TYR A 134 5.23 6.69 7.98
N VAL A 135 5.99 6.32 6.98
CA VAL A 135 7.28 6.92 6.65
C VAL A 135 7.25 7.49 5.24
N GLU A 136 8.13 8.47 5.00
CA GLU A 136 8.33 9.08 3.69
C GLU A 136 9.67 8.64 3.11
N THR A 137 9.67 8.14 1.88
CA THR A 137 10.89 7.73 1.17
C THR A 137 11.09 8.55 -0.11
N ALA A 138 12.35 8.88 -0.40
CA ALA A 138 12.73 9.52 -1.67
C ALA A 138 12.41 8.58 -2.82
N TRP A 139 11.80 9.10 -3.90
CA TRP A 139 11.42 8.28 -5.03
C TRP A 139 11.90 8.85 -6.36
N ASP A 140 11.45 10.05 -6.74
CA ASP A 140 11.72 10.59 -8.08
C ASP A 140 11.77 12.14 -8.07
N LYS A 141 12.08 12.76 -9.21
CA LYS A 141 12.23 14.21 -9.36
C LYS A 141 11.64 14.71 -10.69
N GLY A 142 11.29 16.00 -10.71
CA GLY A 142 10.84 16.69 -11.93
C GLY A 142 9.34 16.98 -11.99
N TRP A 143 8.89 17.55 -13.10
CA TRP A 143 7.51 18.04 -13.29
C TRP A 143 6.48 16.94 -13.53
N MET A 144 6.92 15.79 -14.03
CA MET A 144 6.08 14.63 -14.27
C MET A 144 6.86 13.35 -14.02
N VAL A 145 6.17 12.35 -13.49
CA VAL A 145 6.74 11.02 -13.19
C VAL A 145 5.68 9.95 -13.48
N THR A 146 6.12 8.76 -13.89
CA THR A 146 5.20 7.62 -14.02
C THR A 146 5.04 6.95 -12.66
N ALA A 147 3.81 6.86 -12.16
CA ALA A 147 3.52 6.20 -10.90
C ALA A 147 3.85 4.71 -10.95
N ASP A 148 4.64 4.25 -9.98
CA ASP A 148 4.78 2.85 -9.63
C ASP A 148 4.43 2.65 -8.14
N VAL A 149 3.88 1.48 -7.83
CA VAL A 149 3.48 1.09 -6.47
C VAL A 149 4.43 0.06 -5.88
N HIS A 150 5.68 -0.02 -6.35
CA HIS A 150 6.67 -0.88 -5.71
C HIS A 150 6.99 -0.34 -4.31
N PRO A 151 6.85 -1.13 -3.23
CA PRO A 151 7.23 -0.69 -1.91
C PRO A 151 8.74 -0.47 -1.82
N THR A 152 9.16 0.45 -0.96
CA THR A 152 10.57 0.77 -0.72
C THR A 152 11.11 0.26 0.61
N ILE A 153 10.22 -0.04 1.56
CA ILE A 153 10.58 -0.47 2.93
C ILE A 153 10.10 -1.87 3.29
N MET A 154 9.33 -2.52 2.42
CA MET A 154 8.86 -3.90 2.57
C MET A 154 9.19 -4.74 1.33
N HIS A 155 8.91 -6.03 1.41
CA HIS A 155 9.13 -6.93 0.28
C HIS A 155 8.19 -6.59 -0.88
N ASP A 156 8.71 -6.64 -2.10
CA ASP A 156 7.96 -6.40 -3.33
C ASP A 156 7.71 -7.72 -4.07
N ASP A 157 6.54 -8.30 -3.81
CA ASP A 157 6.09 -9.55 -4.46
C ASP A 157 5.94 -9.41 -5.98
N PHE A 158 5.90 -8.17 -6.50
CA PHE A 158 5.54 -7.88 -7.89
C PHE A 158 6.62 -7.13 -8.66
N LYS A 159 7.89 -7.28 -8.26
CA LYS A 159 9.04 -6.62 -8.92
C LYS A 159 9.15 -6.83 -10.43
N GLY A 160 8.58 -7.93 -10.94
CA GLY A 160 8.54 -8.24 -12.38
C GLY A 160 7.44 -7.50 -13.18
N ILE A 161 6.53 -6.80 -12.50
CA ILE A 161 5.44 -6.03 -13.11
C ILE A 161 5.88 -4.55 -13.15
N PRO A 162 5.97 -3.89 -14.33
CA PRO A 162 6.63 -2.58 -14.46
C PRO A 162 6.17 -1.46 -13.52
N HIS A 163 4.92 -1.51 -13.06
CA HIS A 163 4.34 -0.51 -12.16
C HIS A 163 3.99 -1.09 -10.77
N GLY A 164 4.27 -2.38 -10.54
CA GLY A 164 3.84 -3.13 -9.37
C GLY A 164 2.33 -3.43 -9.33
N LEU A 165 1.90 -4.10 -8.27
CA LEU A 165 0.50 -4.27 -7.87
C LEU A 165 0.36 -3.86 -6.41
N GLY A 166 -0.77 -3.28 -6.03
CA GLY A 166 -0.93 -2.66 -4.72
C GLY A 166 -1.43 -1.24 -4.80
N SER A 167 -1.31 -0.53 -3.69
CA SER A 167 -1.57 0.91 -3.60
C SER A 167 -0.35 1.67 -3.11
N MET A 168 -0.26 2.94 -3.49
CA MET A 168 0.77 3.85 -3.03
C MET A 168 0.20 5.25 -2.89
N ARG A 169 0.70 5.98 -1.89
CA ARG A 169 0.40 7.39 -1.68
C ARG A 169 1.62 8.23 -2.01
N TYR A 170 1.39 9.41 -2.59
CA TYR A 170 2.46 10.30 -3.04
C TYR A 170 2.38 11.67 -2.42
N ARG A 171 3.55 12.23 -2.14
CA ARG A 171 3.75 13.64 -1.78
C ARG A 171 4.74 14.27 -2.75
N LEU A 172 4.52 15.54 -3.03
CA LEU A 172 5.40 16.37 -3.83
C LEU A 172 5.90 17.53 -2.97
N LEU A 173 7.22 17.69 -2.90
CA LEU A 173 7.91 18.84 -2.31
C LEU A 173 8.45 19.71 -3.45
N VAL A 174 8.31 21.02 -3.30
CA VAL A 174 8.75 22.00 -4.30
C VAL A 174 9.54 23.10 -3.60
N ASP A 175 10.78 23.28 -4.03
CA ASP A 175 11.70 24.30 -3.54
C ASP A 175 12.06 25.29 -4.65
N ALA A 176 11.86 26.60 -4.38
CA ALA A 176 12.30 27.68 -5.26
C ALA A 176 12.71 28.91 -4.45
N GLY A 177 13.87 29.49 -4.78
CA GLY A 177 14.34 30.72 -4.14
C GLY A 177 14.44 30.63 -2.61
N GLY A 178 14.83 29.46 -2.09
CA GLY A 178 14.93 29.19 -0.64
C GLY A 178 13.59 28.99 0.08
N ARG A 179 12.48 28.86 -0.64
CA ARG A 179 11.15 28.56 -0.07
C ARG A 179 10.68 27.17 -0.49
N SER A 180 10.26 26.39 0.50
CA SER A 180 9.67 25.06 0.34
C SER A 180 8.15 25.11 0.47
N VAL A 181 7.43 24.45 -0.44
CA VAL A 181 5.99 24.20 -0.35
C VAL A 181 5.74 22.74 -0.72
N ALA A 182 4.83 22.06 -0.03
CA ALA A 182 4.54 20.65 -0.29
C ALA A 182 3.04 20.39 -0.39
N THR A 183 2.68 19.29 -1.07
CA THR A 183 1.35 18.69 -0.91
C THR A 183 1.21 18.05 0.48
N PRO A 184 -0.04 17.74 0.92
CA PRO A 184 -0.25 17.01 2.16
C PRO A 184 0.59 15.72 2.23
N GLY A 185 1.25 15.51 3.36
CA GLY A 185 2.08 14.34 3.68
C GLY A 185 1.73 13.72 5.03
N LEU A 186 2.74 13.26 5.79
CA LEU A 186 2.56 12.62 7.10
C LEU A 186 1.75 13.45 8.11
N GLU A 187 1.78 14.78 8.00
CA GLU A 187 1.01 15.68 8.86
C GLU A 187 -0.50 15.60 8.63
N CYS A 188 -0.95 15.08 7.48
CA CYS A 188 -2.36 14.98 7.17
C CYS A 188 -2.92 13.63 7.65
N ARG A 189 -3.50 13.61 8.85
CA ARG A 189 -4.09 12.41 9.46
C ARG A 189 -5.60 12.53 9.65
N GLU A 190 -6.31 11.42 9.48
CA GLU A 190 -7.76 11.28 9.69
C GLU A 190 -8.05 9.89 10.27
N SER A 191 -8.63 9.84 11.48
CA SER A 191 -9.09 8.60 12.13
C SER A 191 -8.02 7.48 12.22
N GLY A 192 -6.78 7.83 12.56
CA GLY A 192 -5.68 6.88 12.76
C GLY A 192 -4.91 6.49 11.51
N ALA A 193 -5.23 7.08 10.36
CA ALA A 193 -4.54 6.86 9.10
C ALA A 193 -4.19 8.18 8.40
N LEU A 194 -3.52 8.08 7.24
CA LEU A 194 -3.35 9.22 6.35
C LEU A 194 -4.71 9.70 5.82
N CYS A 195 -4.88 11.02 5.77
CA CYS A 195 -6.11 11.65 5.31
C CYS A 195 -6.32 11.41 3.80
N ARG A 196 -7.57 11.59 3.32
CA ARG A 196 -7.91 11.42 1.90
C ARG A 196 -7.37 12.48 0.94
N LYS A 197 -6.74 13.54 1.43
CA LYS A 197 -6.17 14.61 0.57
C LYS A 197 -4.84 14.22 -0.06
N ILE A 198 -4.21 13.14 0.43
CA ILE A 198 -2.97 12.63 -0.14
C ILE A 198 -3.30 11.84 -1.40
N HIS A 199 -2.57 12.12 -2.49
CA HIS A 199 -2.84 11.49 -3.78
C HIS A 199 -2.53 9.99 -3.72
N LEU A 200 -3.42 9.16 -4.26
CA LEU A 200 -3.32 7.71 -4.22
C LEU A 200 -3.44 7.11 -5.62
N VAL A 201 -2.57 6.15 -5.92
CA VAL A 201 -2.67 5.27 -7.09
C VAL A 201 -2.74 3.82 -6.60
N ALA A 202 -3.60 3.02 -7.22
CA ALA A 202 -3.61 1.57 -7.04
C ALA A 202 -3.65 0.86 -8.39
N TYR A 203 -2.82 -0.17 -8.54
CA TYR A 203 -2.76 -1.05 -9.71
C TYR A 203 -3.30 -2.44 -9.35
N ARG A 204 -4.10 -2.99 -10.26
CA ARG A 204 -4.59 -4.38 -10.23
C ARG A 204 -4.29 -5.11 -11.54
N PRO A 205 -4.17 -6.45 -11.54
CA PRO A 205 -3.88 -7.17 -12.78
C PRO A 205 -5.09 -7.17 -13.74
N ASP A 206 -6.30 -7.35 -13.21
CA ASP A 206 -7.54 -7.44 -13.99
C ASP A 206 -8.77 -6.96 -13.17
N ASP A 207 -9.98 -7.06 -13.76
CA ASP A 207 -11.25 -6.66 -13.13
C ASP A 207 -12.03 -7.84 -12.52
N THR A 208 -11.34 -8.95 -12.19
CA THR A 208 -11.92 -10.04 -11.40
C THR A 208 -11.91 -9.72 -9.91
N ALA A 209 -12.64 -10.50 -9.10
CA ALA A 209 -12.57 -10.35 -7.64
C ALA A 209 -11.13 -10.52 -7.12
N LEU A 210 -10.36 -11.46 -7.67
CA LEU A 210 -8.95 -11.63 -7.33
C LEU A 210 -8.10 -10.45 -7.84
N GLY A 211 -8.41 -9.90 -9.01
CA GLY A 211 -7.77 -8.67 -9.47
C GLY A 211 -7.94 -7.55 -8.46
N TYR A 212 -9.17 -7.31 -8.01
CA TYR A 212 -9.46 -6.25 -7.04
C TYR A 212 -8.74 -6.42 -5.69
N ILE A 213 -8.55 -7.64 -5.14
CA ILE A 213 -7.79 -7.76 -3.85
C ILE A 213 -6.37 -7.22 -3.94
N HIS A 214 -5.78 -7.15 -5.14
CA HIS A 214 -4.45 -6.56 -5.33
C HIS A 214 -4.42 -5.07 -5.00
N GLU A 215 -5.55 -4.34 -5.06
CA GLU A 215 -5.57 -2.92 -4.65
C GLU A 215 -5.20 -2.74 -3.16
N LEU A 216 -5.35 -3.78 -2.33
CA LEU A 216 -4.98 -3.76 -0.91
C LEU A 216 -3.52 -4.12 -0.63
N PHE A 217 -2.73 -4.55 -1.62
CA PHE A 217 -1.30 -4.79 -1.37
C PHE A 217 -0.58 -3.46 -1.05
N ASN A 218 0.51 -3.55 -0.29
CA ASN A 218 1.21 -2.42 0.36
C ASN A 218 0.35 -1.66 1.40
N THR A 219 -0.71 -2.27 1.91
CA THR A 219 -1.48 -1.73 3.04
C THR A 219 -1.30 -2.60 4.28
N PRO A 220 -1.32 -2.02 5.49
CA PRO A 220 -1.17 -2.79 6.71
C PRO A 220 -2.37 -3.68 7.01
N TYR A 221 -2.12 -4.77 7.72
CA TYR A 221 -3.17 -5.47 8.45
C TYR A 221 -3.80 -4.53 9.48
N ILE A 222 -5.12 -4.55 9.62
CA ILE A 222 -5.84 -3.77 10.62
C ILE A 222 -6.81 -4.67 11.36
N TYR A 223 -6.46 -5.11 12.56
CA TYR A 223 -7.34 -5.94 13.38
C TYR A 223 -8.69 -5.26 13.60
N GLY A 224 -9.77 -5.92 13.16
CA GLY A 224 -11.12 -5.37 13.26
C GLY A 224 -11.26 -4.05 12.50
N SER A 225 -10.76 -4.00 11.27
CA SER A 225 -10.96 -2.84 10.40
C SER A 225 -12.43 -2.44 10.36
N LYS A 226 -12.67 -1.12 10.35
CA LYS A 226 -14.03 -0.58 10.51
C LYS A 226 -14.30 0.61 9.61
N THR A 227 -15.54 1.08 9.65
CA THR A 227 -15.92 2.35 9.05
C THR A 227 -15.35 3.51 9.86
N ILE A 228 -14.60 4.37 9.18
CA ILE A 228 -14.12 5.66 9.67
C ILE A 228 -14.79 6.79 8.89
N ARG A 229 -14.46 8.05 9.20
CA ARG A 229 -14.99 9.19 8.45
C ARG A 229 -14.71 8.97 6.95
N GLY A 230 -15.77 8.97 6.15
CA GLY A 230 -15.77 8.83 4.69
C GLY A 230 -15.67 7.40 4.12
N GLY A 231 -15.64 6.35 4.94
CA GLY A 231 -15.81 4.97 4.46
C GLY A 231 -15.13 3.89 5.30
N HIS A 232 -15.28 2.65 4.86
CA HIS A 232 -14.56 1.50 5.41
C HIS A 232 -13.05 1.61 5.15
N GLN A 233 -12.20 1.27 6.12
CA GLN A 233 -10.74 1.35 5.97
C GLN A 233 -10.21 0.64 4.72
N SER A 234 -10.75 -0.55 4.40
CA SER A 234 -10.40 -1.29 3.19
C SER A 234 -10.87 -0.58 1.90
N ASP A 235 -12.09 -0.01 1.88
CA ASP A 235 -12.59 0.79 0.73
C ASP A 235 -11.76 2.08 0.50
N LEU A 236 -11.08 2.56 1.55
CA LEU A 236 -10.20 3.71 1.54
C LEU A 236 -8.74 3.35 1.27
N LEU A 237 -8.42 2.06 1.11
CA LEU A 237 -7.06 1.54 0.94
C LEU A 237 -6.12 1.98 2.07
N VAL A 238 -6.66 2.00 3.29
CA VAL A 238 -5.91 2.28 4.52
C VAL A 238 -5.30 0.97 5.06
N GLY A 239 -5.99 -0.15 4.85
CA GLY A 239 -5.63 -1.48 5.35
C GLY A 239 -6.89 -2.31 5.61
N SER A 240 -6.72 -3.55 6.05
CA SER A 240 -7.82 -4.50 6.28
C SER A 240 -7.44 -5.60 7.27
N ASP A 241 -8.41 -6.16 7.99
CA ASP A 241 -8.25 -7.50 8.56
C ASP A 241 -8.40 -8.61 7.49
N CYS A 242 -8.27 -9.86 7.92
CA CYS A 242 -8.34 -11.02 7.03
C CYS A 242 -9.73 -11.21 6.40
N ALA A 243 -10.81 -10.94 7.13
CA ALA A 243 -12.17 -11.11 6.63
C ALA A 243 -12.53 -10.01 5.63
N ASP A 244 -12.13 -8.78 5.91
CA ASP A 244 -12.35 -7.66 5.04
C ASP A 244 -11.51 -7.75 3.75
N PHE A 245 -10.27 -8.22 3.86
CA PHE A 245 -9.43 -8.54 2.71
C PHE A 245 -10.11 -9.59 1.80
N ALA A 246 -10.61 -10.68 2.40
CA ALA A 246 -11.27 -11.76 1.67
C ALA A 246 -12.56 -11.33 0.95
N VAL A 247 -13.31 -10.38 1.51
CA VAL A 247 -14.55 -9.86 0.93
C VAL A 247 -14.30 -8.70 -0.05
N TYR A 248 -13.19 -7.97 0.11
CA TYR A 248 -12.87 -6.75 -0.65
C TYR A 248 -13.05 -6.92 -2.15
N GLY A 249 -12.45 -7.98 -2.72
CA GLY A 249 -12.46 -8.25 -4.15
C GLY A 249 -13.87 -8.36 -4.72
N LYS A 250 -14.72 -9.19 -4.08
CA LYS A 250 -16.11 -9.39 -4.51
C LYS A 250 -16.95 -8.12 -4.31
N ARG A 251 -16.73 -7.42 -3.20
CA ARG A 251 -17.39 -6.14 -2.91
C ARG A 251 -17.05 -5.06 -3.95
N ARG A 252 -15.78 -4.96 -4.36
CA ARG A 252 -15.35 -4.04 -5.42
C ARG A 252 -15.91 -4.42 -6.78
N GLN A 253 -15.96 -5.72 -7.10
CA GLN A 253 -16.49 -6.22 -8.36
C GLN A 253 -18.00 -6.01 -8.50
N ARG A 254 -18.77 -6.18 -7.42
CA ARG A 254 -20.25 -6.15 -7.45
C ARG A 254 -20.86 -4.86 -6.93
N GLY A 255 -20.05 -4.00 -6.33
CA GLY A 255 -20.48 -2.76 -5.70
C GLY A 255 -20.75 -2.90 -4.21
N LYS A 256 -20.51 -1.79 -3.51
CA LYS A 256 -20.52 -1.67 -2.04
C LYS A 256 -21.84 -2.05 -1.36
N SER A 257 -22.98 -1.90 -2.05
CA SER A 257 -24.29 -2.20 -1.47
C SER A 257 -24.65 -3.69 -1.49
N LYS A 258 -23.84 -4.53 -2.16
CA LYS A 258 -24.14 -5.96 -2.33
C LYS A 258 -23.40 -6.87 -1.35
N PHE A 259 -22.26 -6.42 -0.83
CA PHE A 259 -21.39 -7.21 0.05
C PHE A 259 -20.95 -6.37 1.24
N GLU A 260 -21.56 -6.57 2.40
CA GLU A 260 -21.11 -5.93 3.64
C GLU A 260 -19.82 -6.56 4.16
N TYR A 261 -18.97 -5.72 4.76
CA TYR A 261 -17.83 -6.20 5.54
C TYR A 261 -18.32 -6.94 6.78
N THR A 262 -17.55 -7.93 7.23
CA THR A 262 -17.93 -8.83 8.32
C THR A 262 -16.70 -9.48 8.93
N TYR A 263 -16.87 -10.17 10.05
CA TYR A 263 -15.81 -10.95 10.68
C TYR A 263 -15.78 -12.38 10.13
N THR A 264 -14.72 -13.15 10.40
CA THR A 264 -14.53 -14.51 9.87
C THR A 264 -15.70 -15.47 10.13
N GLY A 265 -16.33 -15.40 11.31
CA GLY A 265 -17.54 -16.18 11.63
C GLY A 265 -18.82 -15.71 10.92
N GLY A 266 -18.82 -14.50 10.36
CA GLY A 266 -19.93 -13.96 9.55
C GLY A 266 -19.88 -14.39 8.08
N LEU A 267 -18.70 -14.74 7.56
CA LEU A 267 -18.49 -15.11 6.15
C LEU A 267 -19.42 -16.21 5.62
N PRO A 268 -19.77 -17.28 6.37
CA PRO A 268 -20.71 -18.28 5.89
C PRO A 268 -22.08 -17.73 5.47
N ARG A 269 -22.51 -16.57 5.99
CA ARG A 269 -23.78 -15.92 5.61
C ARG A 269 -23.70 -15.25 4.23
N LEU A 270 -22.50 -14.84 3.83
CA LEU A 270 -22.20 -14.25 2.52
C LEU A 270 -21.95 -15.33 1.44
N ALA A 271 -21.77 -16.58 1.86
CA ALA A 271 -21.50 -17.69 0.96
C ALA A 271 -22.77 -18.27 0.32
N SER A 272 -22.67 -18.66 -0.96
CA SER A 272 -23.65 -19.47 -1.68
C SER A 272 -23.42 -20.97 -1.45
N LYS A 273 -22.18 -21.37 -1.16
CA LYS A 273 -21.79 -22.75 -0.88
C LYS A 273 -20.82 -22.78 0.30
N ARG A 274 -21.01 -23.77 1.17
CA ARG A 274 -20.09 -24.11 2.27
C ARG A 274 -19.76 -25.59 2.19
N THR A 275 -18.48 -25.92 2.13
CA THR A 275 -17.98 -27.30 2.11
C THR A 275 -16.97 -27.46 3.23
N PRO A 276 -17.34 -28.14 4.33
CA PRO A 276 -16.39 -28.49 5.38
C PRO A 276 -15.35 -29.47 4.84
N VAL A 277 -14.09 -29.19 5.14
CA VAL A 277 -12.94 -29.97 4.66
C VAL A 277 -12.01 -30.34 5.81
N THR A 278 -11.32 -31.45 5.65
CA THR A 278 -10.24 -31.89 6.55
C THR A 278 -8.98 -32.12 5.72
N ARG A 279 -7.84 -31.62 6.20
CA ARG A 279 -6.54 -31.86 5.58
C ARG A 279 -6.05 -33.27 5.93
N GLY A 280 -5.75 -34.07 4.92
CA GLY A 280 -5.10 -35.37 5.06
C GLY A 280 -3.63 -35.27 5.44
N ASP A 281 -3.01 -36.42 5.73
CA ASP A 281 -1.60 -36.48 6.13
C ASP A 281 -0.66 -36.08 4.98
N ASP A 282 -1.08 -36.32 3.74
CA ASP A 282 -0.38 -35.93 2.51
C ASP A 282 -0.55 -34.44 2.15
N GLY A 283 -1.33 -33.70 2.92
CA GLY A 283 -1.62 -32.28 2.67
C GLY A 283 -2.78 -32.01 1.73
N THR A 284 -3.45 -33.04 1.19
CA THR A 284 -4.64 -32.86 0.36
C THR A 284 -5.87 -32.56 1.22
N TYR A 285 -6.81 -31.77 0.70
CA TYR A 285 -8.07 -31.49 1.39
C TYR A 285 -9.17 -32.45 0.95
N LEU A 286 -9.80 -33.07 1.94
CA LEU A 286 -10.85 -34.06 1.80
C LEU A 286 -12.19 -33.48 2.26
N ASP A 287 -13.26 -33.81 1.54
CA ASP A 287 -14.62 -33.52 1.96
C ASP A 287 -15.07 -34.44 3.11
N ARG A 288 -16.32 -34.28 3.57
CA ARG A 288 -16.90 -35.12 4.63
C ARG A 288 -16.96 -36.62 4.31
N LYS A 289 -16.86 -37.00 3.04
CA LYS A 289 -16.86 -38.40 2.57
C LYS A 289 -15.44 -38.94 2.36
N GLY A 290 -14.41 -38.15 2.68
CA GLY A 290 -13.01 -38.50 2.43
C GLY A 290 -12.59 -38.34 0.97
N LYS A 291 -13.38 -37.65 0.13
CA LYS A 291 -13.03 -37.41 -1.28
C LYS A 291 -12.17 -36.16 -1.40
N THR A 292 -11.06 -36.25 -2.12
CA THR A 292 -10.23 -35.08 -2.48
C THR A 292 -11.04 -34.05 -3.27
N LEU A 293 -10.89 -32.77 -2.92
CA LEU A 293 -11.53 -31.67 -3.64
C LEU A 293 -10.73 -31.33 -4.90
N THR A 294 -11.39 -31.29 -6.06
CA THR A 294 -10.73 -30.82 -7.28
C THR A 294 -10.74 -29.30 -7.37
N PHE A 295 -9.65 -28.72 -7.87
CA PHE A 295 -9.41 -27.29 -7.97
C PHE A 295 -9.51 -26.82 -9.42
N GLY A 296 -10.25 -25.73 -9.65
CA GLY A 296 -10.25 -25.02 -10.92
C GLY A 296 -11.63 -24.49 -11.33
N PRO A 297 -11.73 -23.84 -12.51
CA PRO A 297 -12.99 -23.34 -13.02
C PRO A 297 -14.04 -24.46 -13.14
N GLY A 298 -15.23 -24.23 -12.56
CA GLY A 298 -16.32 -25.20 -12.56
C GLY A 298 -16.15 -26.41 -11.62
N LYS A 299 -15.06 -26.47 -10.85
CA LYS A 299 -14.77 -27.56 -9.91
C LYS A 299 -15.32 -27.31 -8.50
N GLU A 300 -15.08 -28.26 -7.60
CA GLU A 300 -15.50 -28.20 -6.20
C GLU A 300 -14.99 -26.93 -5.52
N VAL A 301 -13.72 -26.55 -5.79
CA VAL A 301 -13.10 -25.28 -5.39
C VAL A 301 -12.50 -24.56 -6.60
N ARG A 302 -12.31 -23.24 -6.51
CA ARG A 302 -11.75 -22.43 -7.60
C ARG A 302 -11.03 -21.18 -7.07
N PRO A 303 -10.21 -20.51 -7.89
CA PRO A 303 -9.66 -19.20 -7.54
C PRO A 303 -10.76 -18.22 -7.09
N GLY A 304 -10.52 -17.54 -5.97
CA GLY A 304 -11.45 -16.61 -5.33
C GLY A 304 -12.44 -17.24 -4.34
N ASP A 305 -12.53 -18.58 -4.25
CA ASP A 305 -13.19 -19.20 -3.10
C ASP A 305 -12.35 -18.94 -1.82
N LEU A 306 -12.99 -18.96 -0.66
CA LEU A 306 -12.33 -18.71 0.63
C LEU A 306 -12.09 -20.03 1.36
N LEU A 307 -10.99 -20.12 2.10
CA LEU A 307 -10.75 -21.17 3.08
C LEU A 307 -10.85 -20.55 4.48
N ASN A 308 -11.99 -20.75 5.14
CA ASN A 308 -12.28 -20.19 6.46
C ASN A 308 -11.79 -21.14 7.56
N LEU A 309 -10.87 -20.67 8.39
CA LEU A 309 -10.14 -21.48 9.35
C LEU A 309 -10.74 -21.36 10.76
N PRO A 310 -10.81 -22.47 11.54
CA PRO A 310 -11.30 -22.45 12.92
C PRO A 310 -10.52 -21.53 13.86
N SER A 311 -9.29 -21.16 13.51
CA SER A 311 -8.45 -20.21 14.25
C SER A 311 -8.99 -18.77 14.21
N GLY A 312 -10.06 -18.51 13.47
CA GLY A 312 -10.56 -17.16 13.25
C GLY A 312 -9.83 -16.40 12.13
N HIS A 313 -9.13 -17.12 11.26
CA HIS A 313 -8.47 -16.59 10.07
C HIS A 313 -9.17 -17.05 8.79
N VAL A 314 -9.00 -16.31 7.70
CA VAL A 314 -9.48 -16.70 6.38
C VAL A 314 -8.43 -16.37 5.34
N VAL A 315 -8.31 -17.24 4.34
CA VAL A 315 -7.46 -17.01 3.16
C VAL A 315 -8.31 -17.10 1.89
N VAL A 316 -7.87 -16.42 0.84
CA VAL A 316 -8.49 -16.49 -0.50
C VAL A 316 -7.69 -17.47 -1.34
N LEU A 317 -8.32 -18.50 -1.88
CA LEU A 317 -7.67 -19.42 -2.82
C LEU A 317 -7.25 -18.65 -4.06
N TYR A 318 -5.96 -18.67 -4.38
CA TYR A 318 -5.39 -17.84 -5.44
C TYR A 318 -5.11 -18.64 -6.70
N GLN A 319 -4.30 -19.69 -6.60
CA GLN A 319 -3.85 -20.47 -7.75
C GLN A 319 -3.50 -21.91 -7.35
N ASP A 320 -3.91 -22.85 -8.20
CA ASP A 320 -3.54 -24.28 -8.13
C ASP A 320 -2.06 -24.48 -8.48
N ASP A 321 -1.39 -25.44 -7.84
CA ASP A 321 0.02 -25.76 -8.15
C ASP A 321 0.22 -26.53 -9.48
N GLY A 322 -0.88 -26.84 -10.19
CA GLY A 322 -0.90 -27.54 -11.47
C GLY A 322 -1.40 -28.99 -11.38
N ASN A 323 -1.67 -29.51 -10.17
CA ASN A 323 -2.15 -30.88 -9.99
C ASN A 323 -3.69 -31.03 -10.02
N GLY A 324 -4.43 -29.91 -10.02
CA GLY A 324 -5.90 -29.90 -10.10
C GLY A 324 -6.63 -30.37 -8.85
N VAL A 325 -5.97 -30.44 -7.68
CA VAL A 325 -6.56 -30.78 -6.39
C VAL A 325 -6.19 -29.75 -5.33
N LEU A 326 -7.12 -29.47 -4.42
CA LEU A 326 -6.83 -28.56 -3.31
C LEU A 326 -5.84 -29.21 -2.34
N ASP A 327 -4.64 -28.64 -2.25
CA ASP A 327 -3.61 -29.07 -1.31
C ASP A 327 -2.74 -27.93 -0.76
N ASP A 328 -1.84 -28.30 0.14
CA ASP A 328 -0.92 -27.42 0.86
C ASP A 328 0.07 -26.62 -0.01
N ARG A 329 0.24 -26.98 -1.28
CA ARG A 329 1.14 -26.30 -2.23
C ARG A 329 0.44 -25.19 -2.99
N ASP A 330 -0.89 -25.22 -3.05
CA ASP A 330 -1.68 -24.19 -3.71
C ASP A 330 -1.40 -22.82 -3.09
N LEU A 331 -1.43 -21.80 -3.93
CA LEU A 331 -1.24 -20.43 -3.49
C LEU A 331 -2.52 -19.86 -2.93
N VAL A 332 -2.39 -19.13 -1.84
CA VAL A 332 -3.45 -18.36 -1.22
C VAL A 332 -3.01 -16.92 -1.01
N ALA A 333 -3.96 -15.99 -1.18
CA ALA A 333 -3.77 -14.59 -0.84
C ALA A 333 -4.40 -14.31 0.53
N HIS A 334 -3.66 -13.68 1.43
CA HIS A 334 -4.19 -13.30 2.74
C HIS A 334 -3.41 -12.15 3.38
N THR A 335 -3.96 -11.61 4.46
CA THR A 335 -3.26 -10.72 5.40
C THR A 335 -3.62 -11.15 6.82
N LEU A 336 -2.63 -11.22 7.70
CA LEU A 336 -2.82 -11.47 9.14
C LEU A 336 -1.54 -11.14 9.89
N LEU A 337 -1.59 -10.10 10.74
CA LEU A 337 -0.44 -9.62 11.53
C LEU A 337 0.79 -9.22 10.68
N ARG A 338 0.58 -9.06 9.36
CA ARG A 338 1.58 -8.64 8.38
C ARG A 338 0.90 -8.17 7.10
N GLU A 339 1.69 -7.64 6.18
CA GLU A 339 1.25 -7.21 4.84
C GLU A 339 0.47 -8.30 4.11
N PRO A 340 -0.46 -7.91 3.21
CA PRO A 340 -1.00 -8.82 2.22
C PRO A 340 0.10 -9.47 1.40
N GLU A 341 -0.05 -10.77 1.17
CA GLU A 341 0.93 -11.58 0.47
C GLU A 341 0.24 -12.71 -0.31
N ILE A 342 1.00 -13.37 -1.18
CA ILE A 342 0.60 -14.60 -1.86
C ILE A 342 1.62 -15.69 -1.52
N VAL A 343 1.17 -16.73 -0.82
CA VAL A 343 2.06 -17.80 -0.35
C VAL A 343 1.41 -19.17 -0.52
N PRO A 344 2.21 -20.26 -0.56
CA PRO A 344 1.66 -21.61 -0.45
C PRO A 344 0.84 -21.77 0.83
N LEU A 345 -0.27 -22.51 0.76
CA LEU A 345 -1.18 -22.72 1.89
C LEU A 345 -0.47 -23.31 3.13
N ARG A 346 0.50 -24.22 2.93
CA ARG A 346 1.34 -24.76 4.02
C ARG A 346 2.20 -23.72 4.73
N SER A 347 2.47 -22.58 4.10
CA SER A 347 3.26 -21.50 4.68
C SER A 347 2.43 -20.62 5.61
N CYS A 348 1.09 -20.76 5.60
CA CYS A 348 0.25 -20.17 6.61
C CYS A 348 0.62 -20.77 7.98
N ARG A 349 1.08 -19.94 8.91
CA ARG A 349 1.59 -20.36 10.25
C ARG A 349 0.57 -21.03 11.17
N TRP A 350 -0.63 -21.33 10.68
CA TRP A 350 -1.75 -21.82 11.46
C TRP A 350 -2.12 -23.24 11.04
N PRO A 351 -2.42 -24.14 12.00
CA PRO A 351 -2.80 -25.50 11.68
C PRO A 351 -4.11 -25.52 10.89
N VAL A 352 -4.02 -25.87 9.61
CA VAL A 352 -5.15 -25.91 8.67
C VAL A 352 -5.79 -27.30 8.57
N HIS A 353 -5.80 -28.06 9.67
CA HIS A 353 -6.34 -29.43 9.70
C HIS A 353 -7.83 -29.52 9.38
N LYS A 354 -8.61 -28.50 9.75
CA LYS A 354 -10.04 -28.40 9.44
C LYS A 354 -10.32 -27.01 8.92
N ALA A 355 -11.23 -26.89 7.96
CA ALA A 355 -11.65 -25.61 7.42
C ALA A 355 -13.05 -25.72 6.78
N ASP A 356 -13.60 -24.58 6.40
CA ASP A 356 -14.72 -24.50 5.48
C ASP A 356 -14.27 -23.82 4.18
N VAL A 357 -14.46 -24.51 3.05
CA VAL A 357 -14.40 -23.83 1.75
C VAL A 357 -15.71 -23.07 1.55
N LEU A 358 -15.62 -21.75 1.35
CA LEU A 358 -16.74 -20.86 1.14
C LEU A 358 -16.68 -20.27 -0.27
N ARG A 359 -17.76 -20.43 -1.04
CA ARG A 359 -17.95 -19.68 -2.29
C ARG A 359 -18.86 -18.51 -2.01
N LEU A 360 -18.36 -17.27 -2.14
CA LEU A 360 -19.18 -16.08 -1.97
C LEU A 360 -20.35 -16.07 -2.98
N LYS A 361 -21.47 -15.47 -2.60
CA LYS A 361 -22.62 -15.29 -3.51
C LYS A 361 -22.20 -14.53 -4.76
N GLU A 362 -22.85 -14.83 -5.88
CA GLU A 362 -22.69 -14.05 -7.11
C GLU A 362 -23.49 -12.76 -7.01
#